data_AF-A0A1U7P541-F1
#
_entry.id   AF-A0A1U7P541-F1
#
_cell.length_a   1.000
_cell.length_b   1.000
_cell.length_c   1.000
_cell.angle_alpha   90.00
_cell.angle_beta   90.00
_cell.angle_gamma   90.00
#
_symmetry.space_group_name_H-M   'P 1'
#
loop_
_entity.id
_entity.type
_entity.pdbx_description
1 polymer ?
#
loop_
_entity_poly.entity_id
_entity_poly.type
_entity_poly.pdbx_seq_one_letter_code
_entity_poly.pdbx_strand_id
1 'polypeptide(L)'
;MMYFTDVERTRARLVDSAIPAKDGMAYLQVLSNLNALSLLLAPLNADELEDGETERLEKMFRDHLARRTLFEVQYPELVVLSRPDDWTGN
;
A
#
# COMPACT_ATOMS: atom_id res chain seq x y z
N MET A 1 13.63 3.66 3.37
CA MET A 1 13.07 3.79 2.00
C MET A 1 11.62 4.24 2.18
N MET A 2 11.22 5.38 1.61
CA MET A 2 9.86 5.90 1.78
C MET A 2 8.92 5.19 0.80
N TYR A 3 7.87 4.55 1.31
CA TYR A 3 6.84 3.91 0.49
C TYR A 3 5.67 4.87 0.29
N PHE A 4 5.26 5.05 -0.96
CA PHE A 4 4.08 5.84 -1.30
C PHE A 4 3.37 5.25 -2.51
N THR A 5 2.05 5.14 -2.41
CA THR A 5 1.16 4.80 -3.52
C THR A 5 0.04 5.84 -3.63
N ASP A 6 -0.26 6.28 -4.84
CA ASP A 6 -1.38 7.19 -5.09
C ASP A 6 -2.72 6.42 -5.03
N VAL A 7 -3.34 6.44 -3.84
CA VAL A 7 -4.56 5.68 -3.56
C VAL A 7 -5.74 6.21 -4.36
N GLU A 8 -5.88 7.53 -4.50
CA GLU A 8 -7.01 8.13 -5.22
C GLU A 8 -6.92 7.87 -6.73
N ARG A 9 -5.70 7.87 -7.28
CA ARG A 9 -5.49 7.42 -8.67
C ARG A 9 -5.81 5.94 -8.84
N THR A 10 -5.35 5.10 -7.92
CA THR A 10 -5.65 3.66 -7.96
C THR A 10 -7.16 3.44 -7.87
N ARG A 11 -7.86 4.21 -7.03
CA ARG A 11 -9.32 4.21 -6.89
C ARG A 11 -10.00 4.59 -8.21
N ALA A 12 -9.56 5.67 -8.86
CA ALA A 12 -10.12 6.10 -10.13
C ALA A 12 -9.98 5.03 -11.22
N ARG A 13 -8.81 4.39 -11.31
CA ARG A 13 -8.57 3.31 -12.29
C ARG A 13 -9.32 2.01 -11.98
N LEU A 14 -9.63 1.74 -10.71
CA LEU A 14 -10.44 0.59 -10.30
C LEU A 14 -11.90 0.68 -10.75
N VAL A 15 -12.43 1.88 -11.02
CA VAL A 15 -13.82 2.05 -11.48
C VAL A 15 -14.08 1.32 -12.79
N ASP A 16 -13.06 1.27 -13.67
CA ASP A 16 -13.15 0.66 -15.00
C ASP A 16 -12.56 -0.76 -15.05
N SER A 17 -12.22 -1.36 -13.91
CA SER A 17 -11.64 -2.71 -13.84
C SER A 17 -12.68 -3.82 -13.67
N ALA A 18 -12.27 -5.07 -13.90
CA ALA A 18 -13.12 -6.23 -13.69
C ALA A 18 -13.13 -6.72 -12.22
N ILE A 19 -12.37 -6.05 -11.35
CA ILE A 19 -12.19 -6.47 -9.95
C ILE A 19 -13.48 -6.23 -9.18
N PRO A 20 -13.96 -7.20 -8.38
CA PRO A 20 -15.10 -6.98 -7.52
C PRO A 20 -14.88 -5.77 -6.60
N ALA A 21 -15.85 -4.88 -6.51
CA ALA A 21 -15.74 -3.64 -5.72
C ALA A 21 -15.30 -3.87 -4.27
N LYS A 22 -15.76 -4.97 -3.64
CA LYS A 22 -15.35 -5.37 -2.28
C LYS A 22 -13.83 -5.60 -2.17
N ASP A 23 -13.23 -6.22 -3.19
CA ASP A 23 -11.83 -6.61 -3.22
C ASP A 23 -10.97 -5.39 -3.60
N GLY A 24 -11.45 -4.57 -4.54
CA GLY A 24 -10.85 -3.27 -4.86
C GLY A 24 -10.80 -2.32 -3.65
N MET A 25 -11.89 -2.21 -2.89
CA MET A 25 -11.92 -1.39 -1.66
C MET A 25 -10.98 -1.93 -0.57
N ALA A 26 -10.93 -3.25 -0.39
CA ALA A 26 -10.00 -3.87 0.55
C ALA A 26 -8.55 -3.63 0.14
N TYR A 27 -8.24 -3.65 -1.16
CA TYR A 27 -6.92 -3.33 -1.68
C TYR A 27 -6.55 -1.86 -1.44
N LEU A 28 -7.45 -0.91 -1.70
CA LEU A 28 -7.23 0.52 -1.41
C LEU A 28 -6.96 0.78 0.07
N GLN A 29 -7.63 0.05 0.97
CA GLN A 29 -7.36 0.14 2.40
C GLN A 29 -5.95 -0.34 2.74
N VAL A 30 -5.47 -1.42 2.11
CA VAL A 30 -4.09 -1.90 2.31
C VAL A 30 -3.08 -0.86 1.85
N LEU A 31 -3.27 -0.26 0.67
CA LEU A 31 -2.38 0.79 0.16
C LEU A 31 -2.36 2.02 1.08
N SER A 32 -3.53 2.43 1.58
CA SER A 32 -3.67 3.55 2.52
C SER A 32 -2.93 3.27 3.83
N ASN A 33 -3.06 2.06 4.38
CA ASN A 33 -2.37 1.66 5.59
C ASN A 33 -0.85 1.64 5.40
N LEU A 34 -0.37 1.16 4.25
CA LEU A 34 1.06 1.15 3.93
C LEU A 34 1.62 2.57 3.83
N ASN A 35 0.90 3.51 3.21
CA ASN A 35 1.29 4.92 3.19
C ASN A 35 1.38 5.50 4.61
N ALA A 36 0.35 5.29 5.44
CA ALA A 36 0.32 5.80 6.81
C ALA A 36 1.47 5.23 7.66
N LEU A 37 1.68 3.91 7.60
CA LEU A 37 2.77 3.25 8.31
C LEU A 37 4.15 3.72 7.82
N SER A 38 4.32 3.97 6.51
CA SER A 38 5.57 4.52 6.00
C SER A 38 5.85 5.93 6.49
N LEU A 39 4.82 6.74 6.78
CA LEU A 39 4.99 8.05 7.39
C LEU A 39 5.36 7.92 8.86
N LEU A 40 4.68 7.05 9.62
CA LEU A 40 4.99 6.82 11.03
C LEU A 40 6.41 6.27 11.23
N LEU A 41 6.87 5.41 10.33
CA LEU A 41 8.23 4.84 10.34
C LEU A 41 9.29 5.78 9.74
N ALA A 42 8.93 6.99 9.31
CA ALA A 42 9.90 7.93 8.77
C ALA A 42 10.88 8.37 9.89
N PRO A 43 12.18 8.59 9.58
CA PRO A 43 13.18 8.94 10.59
C PRO A 43 12.82 10.16 11.44
N LEU A 44 12.08 11.12 10.87
CA LEU A 44 11.60 12.32 11.56
C LEU A 44 10.63 12.02 12.71
N ASN A 45 9.92 10.90 12.64
CA ASN A 45 8.93 10.48 13.63
C ASN A 45 9.48 9.36 14.53
N ALA A 46 10.64 8.77 14.19
CA ALA A 46 11.22 7.65 14.92
C ALA A 46 11.67 8.02 16.34
N ASP A 47 12.08 9.28 16.54
CA ASP A 47 12.50 9.80 17.85
C ASP A 47 11.31 10.03 18.81
N GLU A 48 10.07 10.01 18.29
CA GLU A 48 8.83 10.16 19.09
C GLU A 48 8.21 8.81 19.49
N LEU A 49 8.72 7.69 18.96
CA LEU A 49 8.18 6.35 19.21
C LEU A 49 8.78 5.75 20.49
N GLU A 50 7.94 5.09 21.27
CA GLU A 50 8.39 4.36 22.46
C GLU A 50 9.17 3.08 22.08
N ASP A 51 9.96 2.58 23.03
CA ASP A 51 10.71 1.33 22.87
C ASP A 51 9.76 0.17 22.47
N GLY A 52 10.04 -0.44 21.32
CA GLY A 52 9.25 -1.57 20.77
C GLY A 52 8.05 -1.17 19.89
N GLU A 53 7.66 0.11 19.85
CA GLU A 53 6.61 0.58 18.95
C GLU A 53 7.06 0.53 17.49
N THR A 54 8.30 0.92 17.22
CA THR A 54 8.92 0.81 15.89
C THR A 54 8.86 -0.63 15.36
N GLU A 55 9.27 -1.63 16.16
CA GLU A 55 9.24 -3.03 15.75
C GLU A 55 7.82 -3.52 15.43
N ARG A 56 6.84 -3.09 16.23
CA ARG A 56 5.42 -3.40 16.00
C ARG A 56 4.91 -2.76 14.70
N LEU A 57 5.21 -1.49 14.46
CA LEU A 57 4.81 -0.79 13.24
C LEU A 57 5.48 -1.41 12.00
N GLU A 58 6.75 -1.78 12.09
CA GLU A 58 7.43 -2.50 11.02
C GLU A 58 6.80 -3.86 10.74
N LYS A 59 6.41 -4.61 11.79
CA LYS A 59 5.67 -5.87 11.62
C LYS A 59 4.35 -5.63 10.89
N MET A 60 3.58 -4.63 11.31
CA MET A 60 2.32 -4.27 10.64
C MET A 60 2.55 -3.88 9.17
N PHE A 61 3.63 -3.16 8.88
CA PHE A 61 4.01 -2.79 7.52
C PHE A 61 4.32 -4.03 6.67
N ARG A 62 5.10 -4.98 7.20
CA ARG A 62 5.40 -6.27 6.53
C ARG A 62 4.13 -7.10 6.31
N ASP A 63 3.24 -7.17 7.29
CA ASP A 63 1.97 -7.90 7.19
C ASP A 63 1.07 -7.30 6.08
N HIS A 64 1.03 -5.97 5.97
CA HIS A 64 0.29 -5.29 4.91
C HIS A 64 0.93 -5.45 3.53
N LEU A 65 2.26 -5.49 3.43
CA LEU A 65 2.95 -5.82 2.17
C LEU A 65 2.60 -7.23 1.70
N ALA A 66 2.63 -8.22 2.60
CA ALA A 66 2.23 -9.58 2.28
C ALA A 66 0.77 -9.63 1.79
N ARG A 67 -0.14 -8.91 2.47
CA ARG A 67 -1.55 -8.81 2.05
C ARG A 67 -1.71 -8.16 0.68
N ARG A 68 -0.95 -7.11 0.38
CA ARG A 68 -0.91 -6.48 -0.95
C ARG A 68 -0.51 -7.51 -2.01
N THR A 69 0.57 -8.25 -1.78
CA THR A 69 1.05 -9.28 -2.72
C THR A 69 0.02 -10.37 -2.95
N LEU A 70 -0.72 -10.81 -1.92
CA LEU A 70 -1.80 -11.78 -2.10
C LEU A 70 -2.90 -11.27 -3.03
N PHE A 71 -3.31 -10.01 -2.88
CA PHE A 71 -4.26 -9.38 -3.80
C PHE A 71 -3.70 -9.28 -5.22
N GLU A 72 -2.44 -8.90 -5.38
CA GLU A 72 -1.78 -8.79 -6.69
C GLU A 72 -1.59 -10.15 -7.38
N VAL A 73 -1.40 -11.24 -6.63
CA VAL A 73 -1.39 -12.61 -7.18
C VAL A 73 -2.78 -13.03 -7.63
N GLN A 74 -3.81 -12.69 -6.85
CA GLN A 74 -5.20 -13.01 -7.17
C GLN A 74 -5.74 -12.18 -8.35
N TYR A 75 -5.33 -10.91 -8.43
CA TYR A 75 -5.73 -9.93 -9.44
C TYR A 75 -4.48 -9.20 -9.98
N PRO A 76 -3.77 -9.80 -10.95
CA PRO A 76 -2.53 -9.24 -11.50
C PRO A 76 -2.66 -7.80 -12.03
N GLU A 77 -3.84 -7.42 -12.50
CA GLU A 77 -4.14 -6.06 -12.96
C GLU A 77 -3.95 -5.00 -11.85
N LEU A 78 -4.07 -5.34 -10.56
CA LEU A 78 -3.82 -4.42 -9.44
C LEU A 78 -2.39 -3.88 -9.41
N VAL A 79 -1.42 -4.67 -9.88
CA VAL A 79 -0.02 -4.23 -9.99
C VAL A 79 0.07 -3.05 -10.96
N VAL A 80 -0.65 -3.14 -12.09
CA VAL A 80 -0.65 -2.08 -13.11
C VAL A 80 -1.44 -0.88 -12.63
N LEU A 81 -2.62 -1.09 -12.07
CA LEU A 81 -3.51 -0.02 -11.61
C LEU A 81 -2.88 0.83 -10.51
N SER A 82 -2.01 0.26 -9.68
CA SER A 82 -1.32 0.94 -8.58
C SER A 82 0.02 1.60 -8.94
N ARG A 83 0.51 1.45 -10.18
CA ARG A 83 1.77 2.09 -10.64
C ARG A 83 1.61 3.61 -10.85
N PRO A 84 2.66 4.41 -10.59
CA PRO A 84 2.72 5.81 -11.03
C PRO A 84 2.59 5.93 -12.56
N ASP A 85 2.02 7.03 -13.08
CA ASP A 85 1.92 7.26 -14.55
C ASP A 85 3.29 7.28 -15.25
N ASP A 86 4.34 7.75 -14.57
CA ASP A 86 5.70 7.85 -15.12
C ASP A 86 6.49 6.52 -15.02
N TRP A 87 5.83 5.43 -14.63
CA TRP A 87 6.48 4.12 -14.51
C TRP A 87 6.67 3.46 -15.88
N THR A 88 7.87 3.58 -16.45
CA THR A 88 8.26 2.95 -17.73
C THR A 88 8.85 1.54 -17.58
N GLY A 89 8.73 0.90 -16.41
CA GLY A 89 9.32 -0.42 -16.16
C GLY A 89 8.45 -1.56 -16.67
N ASN A 90 9.00 -2.35 -17.61
CA ASN A 90 8.45 -3.63 -18.08
C ASN A 90 8.21 -4.60 -16.92
#